data_AF-A0A2V8JMV1-F1
#
_entry.id   AF-A0A2V8JMV1-F1
#
_cell.length_a   1.000
_cell.length_b   1.000
_cell.length_c   1.000
_cell.angle_alpha   90.00
_cell.angle_beta   90.00
_cell.angle_gamma   90.00
#
_symmetry.space_group_name_H-M   'P 1'
#
loop_
_entity.id
_entity.type
_entity.pdbx_description
1 polymer ?
#
loop_
_entity_poly.entity_id
_entity_poly.type
_entity_poly.pdbx_seq_one_letter_code
_entity_poly.pdbx_strand_id
1 'polypeptide(L)'
;MKLIVAGLLMLVLAVDAAAQATKDAWNFADEDEATSNLAADLREQAADLTMFTAFATLALVSFFRKSERLKWITMGAAVLYLGFARSQLITIVNVFGLIAWNLPVFRHNMTWYLFAIFTVVTTVLWGRLYCGRVCAFGAMTQLLDKIVPARLRFEVPDRIERRASYIKYGLLGATVLYFWVTKNISIYRYVEPFWMFSLQASTGMWMGLAVLLAATVFIRNLYCRFFCPVGAFLGLLSNLTVFRIKRWSECNTCKICEKTCEWGAIRGPTIVASECVRCDDCERLYMDKQKCPHWLIVKKRAQASSI
;
A
#
# COMPACT_ATOMS: atom_id res chain seq x y z
N MET A 1 19.48 74.82 -42.00
CA MET A 1 19.89 73.40 -42.12
C MET A 1 20.37 72.79 -40.80
N LYS A 2 21.27 73.43 -40.03
CA LYS A 2 21.76 72.90 -38.72
C LYS A 2 20.67 72.71 -37.65
N LEU A 3 19.65 73.59 -37.59
CA LEU A 3 18.54 73.49 -36.62
C LEU A 3 17.60 72.31 -36.87
N ILE A 4 17.38 71.93 -38.13
CA ILE A 4 16.50 70.80 -38.50
C ILE A 4 17.19 69.47 -38.19
N VAL A 5 18.50 69.38 -38.44
CA VAL A 5 19.30 68.18 -38.13
C VAL A 5 19.42 67.98 -36.62
N ALA A 6 19.58 69.06 -35.83
CA ALA A 6 19.59 68.97 -34.37
C ALA A 6 18.23 68.55 -33.79
N GLY A 7 17.13 69.04 -34.37
CA GLY A 7 15.77 68.63 -34.00
C GLY A 7 15.48 67.16 -34.33
N LEU A 8 15.93 66.67 -35.48
CA LEU A 8 15.78 65.27 -35.88
C LEU A 8 16.63 64.33 -35.00
N LEU A 9 17.84 64.74 -34.63
CA LEU A 9 18.73 63.97 -33.75
C LEU A 9 18.16 63.89 -32.32
N MET A 10 17.59 64.99 -31.80
CA MET A 10 16.90 64.99 -30.50
C MET A 10 15.63 64.13 -30.52
N LEU A 11 14.90 64.11 -31.64
CA LEU A 11 13.74 63.24 -31.81
C LEU A 11 14.14 61.76 -31.88
N VAL A 12 15.22 61.42 -32.59
CA VAL A 12 15.76 60.05 -32.65
C VAL A 12 16.26 59.60 -31.28
N LEU A 13 16.99 60.45 -30.55
CA LEU A 13 17.44 60.15 -29.18
C LEU A 13 16.27 60.03 -28.19
N ALA A 14 15.19 60.80 -28.37
CA ALA A 14 13.98 60.68 -27.55
C ALA A 14 13.18 59.42 -27.89
N VAL A 15 13.16 59.00 -29.15
CA VAL A 15 12.53 57.75 -29.59
C VAL A 15 13.33 56.54 -29.12
N ASP A 16 14.66 56.59 -29.14
CA ASP A 16 15.53 55.56 -28.57
C ASP A 16 15.40 55.50 -27.05
N ALA A 17 15.33 56.64 -26.35
CA ALA A 17 15.09 56.68 -24.90
C ALA A 17 13.70 56.15 -24.52
N ALA A 18 12.67 56.44 -25.32
CA ALA A 18 11.33 55.88 -25.13
C ALA A 18 11.28 54.38 -25.45
N ALA A 19 12.02 53.92 -26.47
CA ALA A 19 12.15 52.50 -26.82
C ALA A 19 12.92 51.72 -25.75
N GLN A 20 13.98 52.31 -25.16
CA GLN A 20 14.70 51.76 -24.00
C GLN A 20 13.78 51.73 -22.78
N ALA A 21 13.06 52.82 -22.48
CA ALA A 21 12.14 52.89 -21.35
C ALA A 21 10.97 51.90 -21.46
N THR A 22 10.49 51.58 -22.67
CA THR A 22 9.51 50.49 -22.87
C THR A 22 10.13 49.09 -22.79
N LYS A 23 11.39 48.90 -23.18
CA LYS A 23 12.12 47.64 -22.95
C LYS A 23 12.41 47.42 -21.48
N ASP A 24 12.64 48.48 -20.72
CA ASP A 24 12.87 48.44 -19.27
C ASP A 24 11.56 48.37 -18.47
N ALA A 25 10.46 48.95 -18.98
CA ALA A 25 9.13 48.88 -18.34
C ALA A 25 8.42 47.54 -18.57
N TRP A 26 8.78 46.82 -19.63
CA TRP A 26 8.45 45.42 -19.85
C TRP A 26 9.66 44.51 -19.61
N ASN A 27 10.62 44.96 -18.79
CA ASN A 27 11.60 44.08 -18.19
C ASN A 27 10.92 43.42 -16.99
N PHE A 28 9.95 42.56 -17.28
CA PHE A 28 9.88 41.36 -16.48
C PHE A 28 11.29 40.80 -16.60
N ALA A 29 12.04 40.78 -15.48
CA ALA A 29 13.06 39.77 -15.38
C ALA A 29 12.40 38.53 -15.92
N ASP A 30 13.01 37.88 -16.91
CA ASP A 30 12.74 36.49 -17.14
C ASP A 30 12.95 35.86 -15.75
N GLU A 31 11.91 35.85 -14.90
CA GLU A 31 11.60 34.70 -14.08
C GLU A 31 11.59 33.67 -15.15
N ASP A 32 12.76 33.04 -15.33
CA ASP A 32 12.92 31.91 -16.18
C ASP A 32 11.65 31.14 -15.92
N GLU A 33 10.77 31.05 -16.93
CA GLU A 33 9.93 29.89 -17.07
C GLU A 33 10.98 28.78 -17.15
N ALA A 34 11.45 28.37 -15.97
CA ALA A 34 12.38 27.32 -15.75
C ALA A 34 11.49 26.14 -16.10
N THR A 35 11.39 25.90 -17.40
CA THR A 35 10.88 24.70 -18.02
C THR A 35 11.37 23.62 -17.10
N SER A 36 10.47 23.08 -16.28
CA SER A 36 10.88 22.35 -15.11
C SER A 36 11.68 21.17 -15.64
N ASN A 37 12.99 21.29 -15.53
CA ASN A 37 13.87 20.29 -16.07
C ASN A 37 13.55 19.05 -15.24
N LEU A 38 13.47 17.88 -15.87
CA LEU A 38 13.20 16.63 -15.15
C LEU A 38 14.16 16.47 -13.94
N ALA A 39 15.37 17.01 -14.05
CA ALA A 39 16.36 17.08 -12.98
C ALA A 39 15.96 17.98 -11.79
N ALA A 40 15.26 19.09 -12.01
CA ALA A 40 14.74 19.96 -10.96
C ALA A 40 13.56 19.29 -10.23
N ASP A 41 12.60 18.75 -10.99
CA ASP A 41 11.45 18.00 -10.45
C ASP A 41 11.91 16.77 -9.65
N LEU A 42 12.95 16.07 -10.14
CA LEU A 42 13.56 14.93 -9.46
C LEU A 42 14.28 15.34 -8.17
N ARG A 43 14.95 16.50 -8.12
CA ARG A 43 15.64 16.96 -6.91
C ARG A 43 14.66 17.31 -5.79
N GLU A 44 13.53 17.90 -6.14
CA GLU A 44 12.47 18.19 -5.18
C GLU A 44 11.84 16.91 -4.61
N GLN A 45 11.57 15.93 -5.47
CA GLN A 45 11.01 14.62 -5.07
C GLN A 45 12.06 13.61 -4.59
N ALA A 46 13.36 13.93 -4.64
CA ALA A 46 14.43 12.98 -4.38
C ALA A 46 14.35 12.39 -2.96
N ALA A 47 14.06 13.22 -1.96
CA ALA A 47 13.94 12.77 -0.57
C ALA A 47 12.81 11.74 -0.42
N ASP A 48 11.67 12.01 -1.03
CA ASP A 48 10.49 11.15 -0.95
C ASP A 48 10.70 9.82 -1.66
N LEU A 49 11.29 9.90 -2.86
CA LEU A 49 11.62 8.75 -3.67
C LEU A 49 12.68 7.87 -3.00
N THR A 50 13.71 8.47 -2.41
CA THR A 50 14.77 7.74 -1.68
C THR A 50 14.24 7.11 -0.40
N MET A 51 13.38 7.80 0.36
CA MET A 51 12.75 7.21 1.55
C MET A 51 11.82 6.05 1.18
N PHE A 52 10.99 6.20 0.14
CA PHE A 52 10.09 5.15 -0.29
C PHE A 52 10.86 3.94 -0.84
N THR A 53 11.89 4.15 -1.66
CA THR A 53 12.73 3.06 -2.17
C THR A 53 13.47 2.33 -1.05
N ALA A 54 13.99 3.04 -0.05
CA ALA A 54 14.60 2.44 1.14
C ALA A 54 13.58 1.59 1.91
N PHE A 55 12.36 2.09 2.12
CA PHE A 55 11.29 1.35 2.76
C PHE A 55 10.85 0.12 1.96
N ALA A 56 10.67 0.24 0.64
CA ALA A 56 10.33 -0.87 -0.24
C ALA A 56 11.41 -1.95 -0.25
N THR A 57 12.68 -1.54 -0.23
CA THR A 57 13.83 -2.45 -0.10
C THR A 57 13.80 -3.17 1.24
N LEU A 58 13.57 -2.48 2.35
CA LEU A 58 13.39 -3.08 3.66
C LEU A 58 12.26 -4.11 3.65
N ALA A 59 11.11 -3.78 3.05
CA ALA A 59 9.97 -4.68 2.95
C ALA A 59 10.27 -5.94 2.13
N LEU A 60 10.99 -5.83 1.01
CA LEU A 60 11.42 -6.97 0.21
C LEU A 60 12.47 -7.82 0.94
N VAL A 61 13.49 -7.20 1.54
CA VAL A 61 14.51 -7.92 2.33
C VAL A 61 13.84 -8.67 3.48
N SER A 62 12.91 -8.03 4.17
CA SER A 62 12.10 -8.62 5.24
C SER A 62 11.27 -9.82 4.76
N PHE A 63 10.66 -9.72 3.58
CA PHE A 63 9.91 -10.81 2.96
C PHE A 63 10.79 -11.99 2.53
N PHE A 64 11.91 -11.73 1.84
CA PHE A 64 12.78 -12.80 1.32
C PHE A 64 13.59 -13.50 2.41
N ARG A 65 14.07 -12.74 3.42
CA ARG A 65 14.80 -13.33 4.56
C ARG A 65 13.89 -14.15 5.47
N LYS A 66 12.56 -13.96 5.38
CA LYS A 66 11.56 -14.64 6.22
C LYS A 66 11.91 -14.62 7.70
N SER A 67 12.48 -13.50 8.16
CA SER A 67 12.91 -13.33 9.54
C SER A 67 11.81 -12.66 10.35
N GLU A 68 11.53 -13.20 11.54
CA GLU A 68 10.54 -12.63 12.44
C GLU A 68 10.89 -11.19 12.86
N ARG A 69 12.16 -10.96 13.17
CA ARG A 69 12.63 -9.64 13.62
C ARG A 69 12.44 -8.60 12.53
N LEU A 70 12.82 -8.94 11.29
CA LEU A 70 12.65 -8.05 10.15
C LEU A 70 11.17 -7.78 9.84
N LYS A 71 10.28 -8.78 10.00
CA LYS A 71 8.83 -8.59 9.87
C LYS A 71 8.35 -7.48 10.80
N TRP A 72 8.66 -7.56 12.09
CA TRP A 72 8.20 -6.58 13.08
C TRP A 72 8.82 -5.19 12.88
N ILE A 73 10.11 -5.10 12.54
CA ILE A 73 10.77 -3.84 12.22
C ILE A 73 10.09 -3.18 11.00
N THR A 74 9.82 -3.96 9.95
CA THR A 74 9.17 -3.46 8.74
C THR A 74 7.75 -2.99 9.03
N MET A 75 7.00 -3.70 9.87
CA MET A 75 5.64 -3.30 10.26
C MET A 75 5.62 -2.02 11.08
N GLY A 76 6.55 -1.86 12.04
CA GLY A 76 6.71 -0.61 12.76
C GLY A 76 7.04 0.54 11.80
N ALA A 77 7.98 0.33 10.89
CA ALA A 77 8.31 1.29 9.85
C ALA A 77 7.10 1.62 8.95
N ALA A 78 6.29 0.63 8.56
CA ALA A 78 5.11 0.83 7.72
C ALA A 78 4.07 1.73 8.41
N VAL A 79 3.81 1.48 9.71
CA VAL A 79 2.88 2.29 10.51
C VAL A 79 3.39 3.72 10.66
N LEU A 80 4.66 3.90 11.03
CA LEU A 80 5.24 5.22 11.28
C LEU A 80 5.42 6.02 9.99
N TYR A 81 5.98 5.42 8.94
CA TYR A 81 6.29 6.09 7.68
C TYR A 81 5.06 6.24 6.78
N LEU A 82 4.45 5.14 6.34
CA LEU A 82 3.31 5.21 5.40
C LEU A 82 2.01 5.62 6.06
N GLY A 83 1.84 5.29 7.34
CA GLY A 83 0.74 5.80 8.16
C GLY A 83 0.98 7.26 8.52
N PHE A 84 1.72 7.51 9.60
CA PHE A 84 1.76 8.84 10.21
C PHE A 84 2.58 9.89 9.45
N ALA A 85 3.73 9.54 8.86
CA ALA A 85 4.60 10.53 8.22
C ALA A 85 4.11 10.96 6.82
N ARG A 86 3.66 10.00 6.01
CA ARG A 86 3.25 10.24 4.61
C ARG A 86 1.75 10.19 4.40
N SER A 87 1.03 9.41 5.21
CA SER A 87 -0.40 9.11 5.05
C SER A 87 -0.80 8.70 3.63
N GLN A 88 0.13 8.02 2.93
CA GLN A 88 -0.03 7.57 1.55
C GLN A 88 -0.22 6.04 1.55
N LEU A 89 -1.45 5.61 1.29
CA LEU A 89 -1.83 4.21 1.15
C LEU A 89 -2.51 4.00 -0.21
N ILE A 90 -2.44 2.78 -0.73
CA ILE A 90 -3.28 2.41 -1.87
C ILE A 90 -4.75 2.36 -1.40
N THR A 91 -5.57 3.28 -1.92
CA THR A 91 -6.99 3.46 -1.61
C THR A 91 -7.87 3.07 -2.79
N ILE A 92 -9.18 2.97 -2.57
CA ILE A 92 -10.16 2.71 -3.63
C ILE A 92 -10.18 3.82 -4.69
N VAL A 93 -9.79 5.05 -4.33
CA VAL A 93 -9.68 6.19 -5.26
C VAL A 93 -8.66 5.89 -6.37
N ASN A 94 -7.59 5.16 -6.07
CA ASN A 94 -6.62 4.76 -7.09
C ASN A 94 -7.25 3.78 -8.10
N VAL A 95 -8.16 2.91 -7.65
CA VAL A 95 -8.91 2.00 -8.52
C VAL A 95 -9.89 2.80 -9.39
N PHE A 96 -10.58 3.78 -8.82
CA PHE A 96 -11.46 4.69 -9.57
C PHE A 96 -10.70 5.49 -10.63
N GLY A 97 -9.52 6.02 -10.29
CA GLY A 97 -8.64 6.73 -11.23
C GLY A 97 -8.18 5.84 -12.39
N LEU A 98 -7.84 4.57 -12.11
CA LEU A 98 -7.51 3.59 -13.14
C LEU A 98 -8.71 3.31 -14.07
N ILE A 99 -9.91 3.13 -13.51
CA ILE A 99 -11.13 2.85 -14.29
C ILE A 99 -11.54 4.07 -15.13
N ALA A 100 -11.43 5.28 -14.57
CA ALA A 100 -11.79 6.52 -15.23
C ALA A 100 -10.71 7.06 -16.18
N TRP A 101 -9.58 6.36 -16.31
CA TRP A 101 -8.39 6.81 -17.04
C TRP A 101 -7.92 8.22 -16.61
N ASN A 102 -8.13 8.56 -15.34
CA ASN A 102 -7.79 9.85 -14.73
C ASN A 102 -6.70 9.63 -13.68
N LEU A 103 -5.49 9.36 -14.17
CA LEU A 103 -4.31 9.17 -13.33
C LEU A 103 -3.56 10.49 -13.13
N PRO A 104 -2.91 10.68 -11.97
CA PRO A 104 -2.18 11.91 -11.69
C PRO A 104 -1.02 12.12 -12.67
N VAL A 105 -0.68 13.38 -12.97
CA VAL A 105 0.41 13.71 -13.90
C VAL A 105 1.73 13.10 -13.41
N PHE A 106 2.38 12.33 -14.28
CA PHE A 106 3.57 11.53 -13.94
C PHE A 106 4.70 12.35 -13.32
N ARG A 107 4.98 13.54 -13.86
CA ARG A 107 6.13 14.37 -13.43
C ARG A 107 6.08 14.78 -11.97
N HIS A 108 4.90 15.04 -11.42
CA HIS A 108 4.75 15.52 -10.04
C HIS A 108 4.39 14.41 -9.04
N ASN A 109 4.17 13.17 -9.50
CA ASN A 109 3.65 12.08 -8.67
C ASN A 109 4.50 10.82 -8.77
N MET A 110 5.81 10.96 -8.96
CA MET A 110 6.72 9.85 -9.26
C MET A 110 6.71 8.79 -8.15
N THR A 111 6.68 9.22 -6.89
CA THR A 111 6.59 8.33 -5.71
C THR A 111 5.30 7.50 -5.71
N TRP A 112 4.16 8.08 -6.11
CA TRP A 112 2.89 7.35 -6.20
C TRP A 112 2.95 6.28 -7.28
N TYR A 113 3.52 6.59 -8.46
CA TYR A 113 3.70 5.61 -9.53
C TYR A 113 4.62 4.47 -9.11
N LEU A 114 5.75 4.79 -8.46
CA LEU A 114 6.65 3.77 -7.93
C LEU A 114 5.93 2.85 -6.92
N PHE A 115 5.13 3.43 -6.02
CA PHE A 115 4.36 2.67 -5.04
C PHE A 115 3.27 1.80 -5.68
N ALA A 116 2.55 2.33 -6.66
CA ALA A 116 1.52 1.60 -7.41
C ALA A 116 2.13 0.43 -8.20
N ILE A 117 3.21 0.68 -8.94
CA ILE A 117 3.94 -0.35 -9.70
C ILE A 117 4.48 -1.42 -8.76
N PHE A 118 5.14 -1.01 -7.67
CA PHE A 118 5.63 -1.93 -6.64
C PHE A 118 4.50 -2.81 -6.11
N THR A 119 3.34 -2.22 -5.79
CA THR A 119 2.18 -2.94 -5.26
C THR A 119 1.64 -3.95 -6.28
N VAL A 120 1.44 -3.55 -7.54
CA VAL A 120 0.90 -4.43 -8.59
C VAL A 120 1.89 -5.55 -8.91
N VAL A 121 3.17 -5.22 -9.15
CA VAL A 121 4.21 -6.21 -9.48
C VAL A 121 4.37 -7.23 -8.36
N THR A 122 4.50 -6.79 -7.11
CA THR A 122 4.60 -7.74 -5.98
C THR A 122 3.32 -8.56 -5.79
N THR A 123 2.15 -7.97 -6.09
CA THR A 123 0.86 -8.67 -6.05
C THR A 123 0.75 -9.77 -7.09
N VAL A 124 1.19 -9.53 -8.32
CA VAL A 124 1.18 -10.54 -9.38
C VAL A 124 2.25 -11.61 -9.16
N LEU A 125 3.42 -11.24 -8.64
CA LEU A 125 4.49 -12.21 -8.43
C LEU A 125 4.20 -13.13 -7.23
N TRP A 126 3.92 -12.56 -6.05
CA TRP A 126 3.78 -13.34 -4.81
C TRP A 126 2.37 -13.33 -4.22
N GLY A 127 1.49 -12.45 -4.64
CA GLY A 127 0.18 -12.24 -4.02
C GLY A 127 0.23 -11.01 -3.14
N ARG A 128 -0.75 -10.83 -2.24
CA ARG A 128 -0.99 -9.55 -1.54
C ARG A 128 0.07 -9.18 -0.48
N LEU A 129 1.34 -9.16 -0.85
CA LEU A 129 2.50 -8.75 -0.07
C LEU A 129 2.32 -7.32 0.45
N TYR A 130 1.70 -6.44 -0.35
CA TYR A 130 1.33 -5.11 0.10
C TYR A 130 0.56 -5.15 1.43
N CYS A 131 -0.52 -5.94 1.52
CA CYS A 131 -1.32 -6.05 2.74
C CYS A 131 -0.53 -6.65 3.92
N GLY A 132 0.40 -7.58 3.64
CA GLY A 132 1.18 -8.27 4.66
C GLY A 132 2.40 -7.49 5.19
N ARG A 133 3.02 -6.62 4.40
CA ARG A 133 4.32 -6.00 4.71
C ARG A 133 4.37 -4.48 4.62
N VAL A 134 3.46 -3.86 3.87
CA VAL A 134 3.60 -2.47 3.43
C VAL A 134 2.42 -1.61 3.88
N CYS A 135 1.20 -2.14 3.80
CA CYS A 135 0.01 -1.44 4.24
C CYS A 135 0.08 -1.15 5.74
N ALA A 136 0.09 0.13 6.12
CA ALA A 136 0.14 0.57 7.51
C ALA A 136 -1.02 -0.01 8.35
N PHE A 137 -2.23 -0.05 7.79
CA PHE A 137 -3.38 -0.61 8.51
C PHE A 137 -3.23 -2.13 8.75
N GLY A 138 -2.83 -2.89 7.74
CA GLY A 138 -2.57 -4.33 7.89
C GLY A 138 -1.38 -4.63 8.81
N ALA A 139 -0.37 -3.76 8.85
CA ALA A 139 0.73 -3.85 9.80
C ALA A 139 0.24 -3.58 11.24
N MET A 140 -0.58 -2.55 11.44
CA MET A 140 -1.16 -2.22 12.74
C MET A 140 -2.01 -3.35 13.30
N THR A 141 -2.87 -3.99 12.49
CA THR A 141 -3.71 -5.09 12.97
C THR A 141 -2.90 -6.35 13.31
N GLN A 142 -1.82 -6.64 12.58
CA GLN A 142 -0.89 -7.73 12.91
C GLN A 142 -0.06 -7.43 14.17
N LEU A 143 0.36 -6.18 14.36
CA LEU A 143 1.02 -5.74 15.61
C LEU A 143 0.07 -5.89 16.81
N LEU A 144 -1.20 -5.51 16.64
CA LEU A 144 -2.23 -5.72 17.65
C LEU A 144 -2.46 -7.21 17.96
N ASP A 145 -2.36 -8.10 16.96
CA ASP A 145 -2.48 -9.55 17.20
C ASP A 145 -1.42 -10.10 18.15
N LYS A 146 -0.19 -9.58 18.07
CA LYS A 146 0.89 -9.95 18.98
C LYS A 146 0.69 -9.47 20.42
N ILE A 147 0.02 -8.33 20.60
CA ILE A 147 -0.15 -7.68 21.92
C ILE A 147 -1.39 -8.22 22.64
N VAL A 148 -2.47 -8.48 21.90
CA VAL A 148 -3.75 -8.88 22.46
C VAL A 148 -3.72 -10.37 22.86
N PRO A 149 -4.07 -10.72 24.11
CA PRO A 149 -4.04 -12.10 24.58
C PRO A 149 -5.13 -12.94 23.89
N ALA A 150 -4.81 -14.22 23.62
CA ALA A 150 -5.69 -15.15 22.94
C ALA A 150 -7.06 -15.34 23.63
N ARG A 151 -7.17 -15.12 24.95
CA ARG A 151 -8.43 -15.23 25.71
C ARG A 151 -9.51 -14.21 25.30
N LEU A 152 -9.11 -13.07 24.74
CA LEU A 152 -10.05 -12.04 24.26
C LEU A 152 -10.47 -12.29 22.80
N ARG A 153 -9.83 -13.26 22.13
CA ARG A 153 -10.07 -13.54 20.72
C ARG A 153 -11.27 -14.47 20.56
N PHE A 154 -12.15 -14.10 19.65
CA PHE A 154 -13.25 -14.93 19.19
C PHE A 154 -12.88 -15.54 17.82
N GLU A 155 -12.76 -16.86 17.77
CA GLU A 155 -12.51 -17.58 16.53
C GLU A 155 -13.83 -17.83 15.79
N VAL A 156 -13.99 -17.14 14.65
CA VAL A 156 -15.19 -17.26 13.82
C VAL A 156 -15.18 -18.64 13.14
N PRO A 157 -16.28 -19.42 13.21
CA PRO A 157 -16.36 -20.70 12.51
C PRO A 157 -16.12 -20.57 11.00
N ASP A 158 -15.39 -21.51 10.40
CA ASP A 158 -14.94 -21.42 9.02
C ASP A 158 -16.08 -21.18 8.01
N ARG A 159 -17.27 -21.72 8.25
CA ARG A 159 -18.44 -21.53 7.36
C ARG A 159 -18.88 -20.06 7.30
N ILE A 160 -18.94 -19.41 8.46
CA ILE A 160 -19.34 -18.00 8.58
C ILE A 160 -18.23 -17.14 8.01
N GLU A 161 -16.97 -17.43 8.36
CA GLU A 161 -15.81 -16.75 7.81
C GLU A 161 -15.82 -16.74 6.28
N ARG A 162 -16.04 -17.89 5.64
CA ARG A 162 -16.04 -17.98 4.19
C ARG A 162 -17.10 -17.10 3.55
N ARG A 163 -18.32 -17.11 4.08
CA ARG A 163 -19.42 -16.28 3.57
C ARG A 163 -19.16 -14.80 3.83
N ALA A 164 -18.74 -14.45 5.04
CA ALA A 164 -18.43 -13.07 5.42
C ALA A 164 -17.26 -12.51 4.60
N SER A 165 -16.28 -13.34 4.19
CA SER A 165 -15.18 -12.90 3.31
C SER A 165 -15.65 -12.39 1.95
N TYR A 166 -16.87 -12.71 1.51
CA TYR A 166 -17.44 -12.16 0.29
C TYR A 166 -17.96 -10.71 0.44
N ILE A 167 -18.20 -10.25 1.67
CA ILE A 167 -18.72 -8.91 1.95
C ILE A 167 -17.83 -7.82 1.35
N LYS A 168 -16.51 -7.94 1.48
CA LYS A 168 -15.55 -6.97 0.91
C LYS A 168 -15.62 -6.88 -0.63
N TYR A 169 -15.97 -7.97 -1.32
CA TYR A 169 -16.14 -7.97 -2.77
C TYR A 169 -17.48 -7.34 -3.15
N GLY A 170 -18.54 -7.58 -2.36
CA GLY A 170 -19.80 -6.86 -2.47
C GLY A 170 -19.62 -5.35 -2.27
N LEU A 171 -18.84 -4.95 -1.27
CA LEU A 171 -18.52 -3.55 -0.99
C LEU A 171 -17.65 -2.92 -2.08
N LEU A 172 -16.68 -3.67 -2.63
CA LEU A 172 -15.91 -3.23 -3.80
C LEU A 172 -16.86 -2.99 -5.00
N GLY A 173 -17.74 -3.94 -5.31
CA GLY A 173 -18.71 -3.81 -6.40
C GLY A 173 -19.65 -2.62 -6.20
N ALA A 174 -20.18 -2.45 -4.98
CA ALA A 174 -21.06 -1.35 -4.64
C ALA A 174 -20.38 0.02 -4.75
N THR A 175 -19.14 0.15 -4.30
CA THR A 175 -18.39 1.41 -4.36
C THR A 175 -17.97 1.77 -5.78
N VAL A 176 -17.56 0.77 -6.58
CA VAL A 176 -17.29 0.97 -8.02
C VAL A 176 -18.55 1.36 -8.78
N LEU A 177 -19.69 0.70 -8.51
CA LEU A 177 -20.98 1.03 -9.14
C LEU A 177 -21.42 2.45 -8.75
N TYR A 178 -21.34 2.81 -7.48
CA TYR A 178 -21.66 4.15 -7.00
C TYR A 178 -20.80 5.21 -7.69
N PHE A 179 -19.49 5.00 -7.77
CA PHE A 179 -18.58 5.90 -8.48
C PHE A 179 -18.95 5.97 -9.97
N TRP A 180 -19.28 4.85 -10.61
CA TRP A 180 -19.62 4.84 -12.03
C TRP A 180 -20.88 5.67 -12.34
N VAL A 181 -21.90 5.60 -11.48
CA VAL A 181 -23.17 6.34 -11.60
C VAL A 181 -23.03 7.81 -11.22
N THR A 182 -22.41 8.10 -10.07
CA THR A 182 -22.40 9.47 -9.49
C THR A 182 -21.16 10.28 -9.86
N LYS A 183 -20.09 9.62 -10.32
CA LYS A 183 -18.72 10.17 -10.47
C LYS A 183 -18.18 10.83 -9.19
N ASN A 184 -18.81 10.57 -8.04
CA ASN A 184 -18.43 11.19 -6.78
C ASN A 184 -17.40 10.32 -6.04
N ILE A 185 -16.18 10.84 -5.88
CA ILE A 185 -15.10 10.12 -5.22
C ILE A 185 -15.25 10.12 -3.68
N SER A 186 -15.90 11.13 -3.09
CA SER A 186 -15.90 11.41 -1.64
C SER A 186 -16.41 10.26 -0.77
N ILE A 187 -17.16 9.31 -1.34
CA ILE A 187 -17.62 8.09 -0.65
C ILE A 187 -16.47 7.29 -0.02
N TYR A 188 -15.24 7.37 -0.56
CA TYR A 188 -14.08 6.63 -0.04
C TYR A 188 -13.82 6.91 1.44
N ARG A 189 -14.12 8.13 1.91
CA ARG A 189 -13.90 8.56 3.31
C ARG A 189 -14.70 7.75 4.32
N TYR A 190 -15.87 7.24 3.92
CA TYR A 190 -16.75 6.44 4.78
C TYR A 190 -16.46 4.96 4.69
N VAL A 191 -15.99 4.51 3.54
CA VAL A 191 -15.71 3.09 3.27
C VAL A 191 -14.36 2.70 3.84
N GLU A 192 -13.36 3.58 3.73
CA GLU A 192 -11.98 3.28 4.09
C GLU A 192 -11.50 4.07 5.31
N PRO A 193 -11.05 3.41 6.39
CA PRO A 193 -10.57 4.08 7.60
C PRO A 193 -9.16 4.69 7.42
N PHE A 194 -8.65 4.82 6.19
CA PHE A 194 -7.28 5.27 5.93
C PHE A 194 -7.02 6.73 6.34
N TRP A 195 -8.07 7.54 6.41
CA TRP A 195 -8.00 8.92 6.92
C TRP A 195 -7.49 8.98 8.38
N MET A 196 -7.52 7.87 9.14
CA MET A 196 -7.02 7.85 10.52
C MET A 196 -5.54 8.23 10.66
N PHE A 197 -4.76 8.03 9.59
CA PHE A 197 -3.32 8.26 9.61
C PHE A 197 -2.95 9.72 9.35
N SER A 198 -3.85 10.51 8.77
CA SER A 198 -3.56 11.91 8.44
C SER A 198 -3.71 12.86 9.62
N LEU A 199 -4.00 12.36 10.83
CA LEU A 199 -4.21 13.09 12.09
C LEU A 199 -5.29 14.21 12.07
N GLN A 200 -5.79 14.59 10.89
CA GLN A 200 -6.79 15.62 10.63
C GLN A 200 -8.21 15.06 10.57
N ALA A 201 -8.54 14.16 11.51
CA ALA A 201 -9.81 13.47 11.52
C ALA A 201 -10.85 14.16 12.41
N SER A 202 -12.11 14.15 11.97
CA SER A 202 -13.23 14.64 12.79
C SER A 202 -13.51 13.70 13.97
N THR A 203 -14.26 14.18 14.97
CA THR A 203 -14.63 13.36 16.14
C THR A 203 -15.38 12.08 15.74
N GLY A 204 -16.32 12.18 14.79
CA GLY A 204 -17.07 11.03 14.27
C GLY A 204 -16.18 9.98 13.62
N MET A 205 -15.19 10.46 12.88
CA MET A 205 -14.16 9.62 12.27
C MET A 205 -13.35 8.89 13.36
N TRP A 206 -12.74 9.60 14.32
CA TRP A 206 -11.99 8.98 15.42
C TRP A 206 -12.79 7.93 16.21
N MET A 207 -14.09 8.19 16.46
CA MET A 207 -14.98 7.19 17.08
C MET A 207 -15.12 5.93 16.21
N GLY A 208 -15.35 6.10 14.91
CA GLY A 208 -15.42 4.97 13.96
C GLY A 208 -14.14 4.13 13.96
N LEU A 209 -12.98 4.77 14.02
CA LEU A 209 -11.71 4.08 14.17
C LEU A 209 -11.61 3.30 15.49
N ALA A 210 -11.93 3.95 16.61
CA ALA A 210 -11.86 3.31 17.93
C ALA A 210 -12.75 2.06 17.98
N VAL A 211 -13.97 2.15 17.42
CA VAL A 211 -14.89 1.01 17.29
C VAL A 211 -14.26 -0.09 16.43
N LEU A 212 -13.67 0.26 15.29
CA LEU A 212 -13.08 -0.71 14.37
C LEU A 212 -11.84 -1.40 14.96
N LEU A 213 -10.99 -0.66 15.70
CA LEU A 213 -9.85 -1.22 16.43
C LEU A 213 -10.31 -2.09 17.59
N ALA A 214 -11.30 -1.65 18.36
CA ALA A 214 -11.90 -2.45 19.43
C ALA A 214 -12.50 -3.75 18.88
N ALA A 215 -13.22 -3.69 17.76
CA ALA A 215 -13.75 -4.88 17.10
C ALA A 215 -12.61 -5.80 16.61
N THR A 216 -11.49 -5.23 16.18
CA THR A 216 -10.28 -5.97 15.81
C THR A 216 -9.61 -6.66 17.00
N VAL A 217 -9.85 -6.25 18.25
CA VAL A 217 -9.38 -6.96 19.45
C VAL A 217 -10.11 -8.30 19.59
N PHE A 218 -11.41 -8.35 19.32
CA PHE A 218 -12.20 -9.58 19.41
C PHE A 218 -12.00 -10.46 18.17
N ILE A 219 -12.07 -9.90 16.97
CA ILE A 219 -11.96 -10.63 15.71
C ILE A 219 -10.72 -10.17 14.96
N ARG A 220 -9.76 -11.08 14.74
CA ARG A 220 -8.50 -10.77 14.06
C ARG A 220 -8.73 -10.15 12.69
N ASN A 221 -8.06 -9.03 12.43
CA ASN A 221 -8.03 -8.37 11.13
C ASN A 221 -9.42 -8.08 10.53
N LEU A 222 -10.43 -7.80 11.37
CA LEU A 222 -11.85 -7.72 10.99
C LEU A 222 -12.09 -6.90 9.71
N TYR A 223 -11.61 -5.65 9.67
CA TYR A 223 -11.79 -4.78 8.52
C TYR A 223 -11.09 -5.30 7.27
N CYS A 224 -9.80 -5.67 7.37
CA CYS A 224 -9.04 -6.20 6.24
C CYS A 224 -9.63 -7.50 5.67
N ARG A 225 -10.25 -8.32 6.53
CA ARG A 225 -10.79 -9.62 6.18
C ARG A 225 -12.20 -9.55 5.59
N PHE A 226 -13.04 -8.64 6.05
CA PHE A 226 -14.46 -8.59 5.67
C PHE A 226 -14.93 -7.30 5.00
N PHE A 227 -14.24 -6.16 5.19
CA PHE A 227 -14.74 -4.85 4.77
C PHE A 227 -13.78 -4.06 3.88
N CYS A 228 -12.53 -4.49 3.67
CA CYS A 228 -11.56 -3.69 2.92
C CYS A 228 -11.72 -3.86 1.39
N PRO A 229 -12.19 -2.83 0.65
CA PRO A 229 -12.42 -2.94 -0.79
C PRO A 229 -11.11 -3.02 -1.58
N VAL A 230 -10.07 -2.30 -1.18
CA VAL A 230 -8.72 -2.44 -1.77
C VAL A 230 -8.17 -3.84 -1.55
N GLY A 231 -8.37 -4.41 -0.36
CA GLY A 231 -7.99 -5.79 -0.06
C GLY A 231 -8.74 -6.81 -0.92
N ALA A 232 -9.99 -6.52 -1.29
CA ALA A 232 -10.77 -7.30 -2.25
C ALA A 232 -10.21 -7.18 -3.67
N PHE A 233 -9.91 -5.95 -4.13
CA PHE A 233 -9.33 -5.71 -5.45
C PHE A 233 -7.98 -6.42 -5.63
N LEU A 234 -7.06 -6.25 -4.66
CA LEU A 234 -5.79 -6.97 -4.65
C LEU A 234 -5.98 -8.49 -4.48
N GLY A 235 -7.09 -8.93 -3.87
CA GLY A 235 -7.46 -10.34 -3.74
C GLY A 235 -7.89 -10.97 -5.05
N LEU A 236 -8.54 -10.19 -5.92
CA LEU A 236 -8.83 -10.61 -7.29
C LEU A 236 -7.53 -10.74 -8.09
N LEU A 237 -6.64 -9.74 -7.98
CA LEU A 237 -5.32 -9.78 -8.63
C LEU A 237 -4.44 -10.93 -8.13
N SER A 238 -4.53 -11.30 -6.85
CA SER A 238 -3.70 -12.38 -6.32
C SER A 238 -4.07 -13.78 -6.80
N ASN A 239 -5.19 -13.96 -7.52
CA ASN A 239 -5.48 -15.21 -8.21
C ASN A 239 -4.52 -15.46 -9.39
N LEU A 240 -3.96 -14.39 -9.97
CA LEU A 240 -2.97 -14.42 -11.05
C LEU A 240 -1.54 -14.69 -10.56
N THR A 241 -1.38 -15.08 -9.29
CA THR A 241 -0.07 -15.22 -8.67
C THR A 241 0.77 -16.32 -9.26
N VAL A 242 2.02 -15.97 -9.59
CA VAL A 242 3.03 -16.88 -10.14
C VAL A 242 3.63 -17.75 -9.03
N PHE A 243 4.11 -17.15 -7.95
CA PHE A 243 4.82 -17.85 -6.87
C PHE A 243 3.90 -18.21 -5.71
N ARG A 244 3.21 -19.36 -5.85
CA ARG A 244 2.36 -19.92 -4.80
C ARG A 244 3.16 -20.59 -3.68
N ILE A 245 2.59 -20.58 -2.47
CA ILE A 245 3.16 -21.26 -1.30
C ILE A 245 3.06 -22.79 -1.50
N LYS A 246 4.18 -23.48 -1.38
CA LYS A 246 4.26 -24.94 -1.52
C LYS A 246 3.72 -25.65 -0.28
N ARG A 247 3.23 -26.88 -0.47
CA ARG A 247 2.71 -27.77 0.59
C ARG A 247 3.25 -29.17 0.40
N TRP A 248 3.53 -29.84 1.52
CA TRP A 248 3.89 -31.26 1.55
C TRP A 248 2.63 -32.13 1.52
N SER A 249 2.80 -33.42 1.20
CA SER A 249 1.70 -34.39 1.19
C SER A 249 1.04 -34.57 2.57
N GLU A 250 1.81 -34.41 3.63
CA GLU A 250 1.41 -34.53 5.03
C GLU A 250 0.62 -33.30 5.51
N CYS A 251 0.60 -32.21 4.73
CA CYS A 251 -0.25 -31.05 5.02
C CYS A 251 -1.75 -31.34 4.86
N ASN A 252 -2.14 -32.49 4.30
CA ASN A 252 -3.55 -32.91 4.22
C ASN A 252 -4.15 -33.21 5.60
N THR A 253 -3.33 -33.70 6.55
CA THR A 253 -3.77 -34.04 7.92
C THR A 253 -3.27 -33.03 8.95
N CYS A 254 -2.12 -32.39 8.71
CA CYS A 254 -1.55 -31.38 9.59
C CYS A 254 -2.28 -30.03 9.49
N LYS A 255 -2.79 -29.52 10.62
CA LYS A 255 -3.48 -28.22 10.72
C LYS A 255 -2.68 -27.09 11.39
N ILE A 256 -1.37 -27.27 11.59
CA ILE A 256 -0.55 -26.28 12.31
C ILE A 256 -0.55 -24.92 11.59
N CYS A 257 -0.28 -24.91 10.27
CA CYS A 257 -0.30 -23.67 9.49
C CYS A 257 -1.69 -23.04 9.41
N GLU A 258 -2.76 -23.84 9.42
CA GLU A 258 -4.14 -23.38 9.43
C GLU A 258 -4.44 -22.62 10.72
N LYS A 259 -4.10 -23.22 11.88
CA LYS A 259 -4.27 -22.61 13.20
C LYS A 259 -3.43 -21.34 13.40
N THR A 260 -2.23 -21.28 12.83
CA THR A 260 -1.38 -20.08 12.91
C THR A 260 -1.83 -18.96 11.96
N CYS A 261 -2.71 -19.22 10.99
CA CYS A 261 -3.11 -18.21 10.03
C CYS A 261 -4.07 -17.19 10.65
N GLU A 262 -3.54 -16.04 11.05
CA GLU A 262 -4.32 -14.90 11.59
C GLU A 262 -5.35 -14.33 10.58
N TRP A 263 -5.22 -14.69 9.31
CA TRP A 263 -6.03 -14.22 8.18
C TRP A 263 -7.10 -15.23 7.75
N GLY A 264 -7.05 -16.47 8.25
CA GLY A 264 -7.96 -17.55 7.87
C GLY A 264 -7.95 -17.91 6.37
N ALA A 265 -6.80 -17.69 5.72
CA ALA A 265 -6.60 -17.96 4.31
C ALA A 265 -6.36 -19.45 3.99
N ILE A 266 -6.12 -20.27 5.01
CA ILE A 266 -5.76 -21.68 4.88
C ILE A 266 -6.97 -22.53 5.23
N ARG A 267 -7.31 -23.49 4.37
CA ARG A 267 -8.43 -24.43 4.56
C ARG A 267 -7.92 -25.84 4.34
N GLY A 268 -7.58 -26.52 5.43
CA GLY A 268 -6.85 -27.79 5.40
C GLY A 268 -5.58 -27.70 4.52
N PRO A 269 -5.48 -28.49 3.43
CA PRO A 269 -4.30 -28.46 2.55
C PRO A 269 -4.25 -27.25 1.62
N THR A 270 -5.39 -26.58 1.39
CA THR A 270 -5.50 -25.52 0.37
C THR A 270 -5.23 -24.13 0.97
N ILE A 271 -4.57 -23.27 0.19
CA ILE A 271 -4.36 -21.86 0.51
C ILE A 271 -5.16 -21.04 -0.49
N VAL A 272 -6.11 -20.25 0.01
CA VAL A 272 -6.93 -19.38 -0.83
C VAL A 272 -6.15 -18.11 -1.14
N ALA A 273 -5.68 -17.98 -2.38
CA ALA A 273 -4.80 -16.90 -2.80
C ALA A 273 -5.43 -15.51 -2.62
N SER A 274 -6.74 -15.40 -2.84
CA SER A 274 -7.52 -14.16 -2.66
C SER A 274 -7.65 -13.72 -1.19
N GLU A 275 -7.46 -14.65 -0.25
CA GLU A 275 -7.54 -14.41 1.20
C GLU A 275 -6.17 -14.41 1.89
N CYS A 276 -5.12 -14.92 1.25
CA CYS A 276 -3.76 -14.85 1.75
C CYS A 276 -3.18 -13.44 1.58
N VAL A 277 -2.60 -12.88 2.65
CA VAL A 277 -1.87 -11.59 2.60
C VAL A 277 -0.35 -11.74 2.48
N ARG A 278 0.14 -12.96 2.28
CA ARG A 278 1.58 -13.27 2.21
C ARG A 278 2.37 -12.72 3.41
N CYS A 279 1.82 -12.91 4.61
CA CYS A 279 2.47 -12.50 5.86
C CYS A 279 3.74 -13.30 6.19
N ASP A 280 3.94 -14.47 5.56
CA ASP A 280 5.03 -15.47 5.71
C ASP A 280 5.01 -16.39 6.94
N ASP A 281 4.08 -16.22 7.88
CA ASP A 281 4.09 -16.98 9.14
C ASP A 281 4.01 -18.51 8.92
N CYS A 282 3.14 -18.93 8.01
CA CYS A 282 3.01 -20.34 7.62
C CYS A 282 4.24 -20.86 6.87
N GLU A 283 4.94 -20.01 6.10
CA GLU A 283 6.17 -20.42 5.42
C GLU A 283 7.34 -20.56 6.39
N ARG A 284 7.41 -19.71 7.43
CA ARG A 284 8.39 -19.85 8.51
C ARG A 284 8.20 -21.17 9.24
N LEU A 285 6.96 -21.54 9.56
CA LEU A 285 6.64 -22.85 10.14
C LEU A 285 6.95 -24.01 9.18
N TYR A 286 6.64 -23.87 7.90
CA TYR A 286 6.93 -24.88 6.88
C TYR A 286 8.44 -25.19 6.78
N MET A 287 9.29 -24.17 6.91
CA MET A 287 10.77 -24.29 6.85
C MET A 287 11.40 -24.70 8.19
N ASP A 288 10.67 -24.62 9.30
CA ASP A 288 11.19 -24.95 10.62
C ASP A 288 11.30 -26.48 10.80
N LYS A 289 12.54 -26.98 10.80
CA LYS A 289 12.86 -28.41 10.93
C LYS A 289 12.47 -29.01 12.29
N GLN A 290 12.23 -28.18 13.31
CA GLN A 290 11.87 -28.62 14.66
C GLN A 290 10.36 -28.61 14.87
N LYS A 291 9.63 -27.68 14.22
CA LYS A 291 8.18 -27.53 14.41
C LYS A 291 7.33 -28.22 13.35
N CYS A 292 7.81 -28.29 12.10
CA CYS A 292 7.02 -28.88 11.02
C CYS A 292 6.98 -30.41 11.13
N PRO A 293 5.79 -31.04 11.18
CA PRO A 293 5.67 -32.50 11.29
C PRO A 293 6.35 -33.27 10.16
N HIS A 294 6.39 -32.72 8.94
CA HIS A 294 7.09 -33.35 7.82
C HIS A 294 8.58 -33.56 8.12
N TRP A 295 9.28 -32.52 8.58
CA TRP A 295 10.71 -32.63 8.92
C TRP A 295 10.96 -33.56 10.10
N LEU A 296 10.05 -33.60 11.07
CA LEU A 296 10.12 -34.54 12.20
C LEU A 296 9.96 -35.99 11.75
N ILE A 297 9.04 -36.26 10.81
CA ILE A 297 8.86 -37.60 10.22
C ILE A 297 10.10 -38.02 9.44
N VAL A 298 10.64 -37.13 8.60
CA VAL A 298 11.88 -37.40 7.83
C VAL A 298 13.04 -37.70 8.77
N LYS A 299 13.22 -36.92 9.84
CA LYS A 299 14.27 -37.15 10.85
C LYS A 299 14.11 -38.50 11.55
N LYS A 300 12.89 -38.85 11.97
CA LYS A 300 12.62 -40.15 12.62
C LYS A 300 12.84 -41.33 11.68
N ARG A 301 12.44 -41.23 10.41
CA ARG A 301 12.69 -42.27 9.40
C ARG A 301 14.19 -42.48 9.16
N ALA A 302 14.96 -41.39 9.06
CA ALA A 302 16.40 -41.46 8.89
C ALA A 302 17.10 -42.14 10.09
N GLN A 303 16.63 -41.90 11.31
CA GLN A 303 17.14 -42.56 12.53
C GLN A 303 16.77 -44.04 12.58
N ALA A 304 15.57 -44.41 12.11
CA ALA A 304 15.14 -45.81 12.05
C ALA A 304 15.89 -46.62 10.99
N SER A 305 16.37 -45.99 9.91
CA SER A 305 17.17 -46.66 8.86
C SER A 305 18.66 -46.77 9.20
N SER A 306 19.14 -46.12 10.26
CA SER A 306 20.55 -46.18 10.70
C SER A 306 20.81 -47.21 11.81
N ILE A 307 19.77 -47.96 12.20
CA ILE A 307 19.80 -49.08 13.16
C ILE A 307 19.59 -50.36 12.35
#